data_AF-A0A8S2UK60-F1
#
_entry.id   AF-A0A8S2UK60-F1
#
_cell.length_a   1.000
_cell.length_b   1.000
_cell.length_c   1.000
_cell.angle_alpha   90.00
_cell.angle_beta   90.00
_cell.angle_gamma   90.00
#
_symmetry.space_group_name_H-M   'P 1'
#
loop_
_entity.id
_entity.type
_entity.pdbx_description
1 polymer ?
#
loop_
_entity_poly.entity_id
_entity_poly.type
_entity_poly.pdbx_seq_one_letter_code
_entity_poly.pdbx_strand_id
1 'polypeptide(L)'
;INPASKLSNILIYGIAARNRPKAEAFARKHHIPKVYDNYDELLADPDITMIYNPLPNGLHYQWTMKALRSGKHVLCEKPLSNNANEA
;
A
#
# COMPACT_ATOMS: atom_id res chain seq x y z
N ILE A 1 -9.90 2.56 -4.16
CA ILE A 1 -10.20 3.28 -2.90
C ILE A 1 -11.69 3.35 -2.55
N ASN A 2 -12.62 3.31 -3.52
CA ASN A 2 -14.05 3.57 -3.27
C ASN A 2 -14.72 2.69 -2.19
N PRO A 3 -14.40 1.40 -2.03
CA PRO A 3 -14.94 0.63 -0.92
C PRO A 3 -14.40 1.12 0.43
N ALA A 4 -13.09 1.34 0.54
CA ALA A 4 -12.43 1.81 1.76
C ALA A 4 -12.91 3.22 2.17
N SER A 5 -13.10 4.13 1.22
CA SER A 5 -13.54 5.51 1.51
C SER A 5 -14.98 5.63 2.01
N LYS A 6 -15.77 4.55 1.94
CA LYS A 6 -17.16 4.51 2.44
C LYS A 6 -17.26 3.96 3.85
N LEU A 7 -16.17 3.43 4.41
CA LEU A 7 -16.13 2.83 5.73
C LEU A 7 -15.66 3.87 6.75
N SER A 8 -16.49 4.17 7.75
CA SER A 8 -16.21 5.21 8.74
C SER A 8 -15.02 4.88 9.66
N ASN A 9 -14.63 3.62 9.74
CA ASN A 9 -13.50 3.13 10.54
C ASN A 9 -12.20 2.99 9.73
N ILE A 10 -12.16 3.45 8.48
CA ILE A 10 -10.96 3.39 7.63
C ILE A 10 -10.59 4.80 7.18
N LEU A 11 -9.35 5.19 7.44
CA LEU A 11 -8.73 6.38 6.88
C LEU A 11 -7.72 5.97 5.81
N ILE A 12 -7.87 6.51 4.60
CA ILE A 12 -6.84 6.39 3.57
C ILE A 12 -5.77 7.43 3.86
N TYR A 13 -4.77 7.01 4.64
CA TYR A 13 -3.77 7.92 5.21
C TYR A 13 -2.67 8.33 4.23
N GLY A 14 -2.25 7.42 3.35
CA GLY A 14 -1.04 7.63 2.58
C GLY A 14 -0.93 6.79 1.32
N ILE A 15 -0.11 7.26 0.38
CA ILE A 15 0.22 6.55 -0.86
C ILE A 15 1.69 6.68 -1.21
N ALA A 16 2.27 5.63 -1.79
CA ALA A 16 3.59 5.66 -2.41
C ALA A 16 3.49 5.05 -3.82
N ALA A 17 4.28 5.55 -4.76
CA ALA A 17 4.43 4.94 -6.08
C ALA A 17 5.78 5.29 -6.72
N ARG A 18 6.27 4.43 -7.61
CA ARG A 18 7.50 4.67 -8.40
C ARG A 18 7.49 5.96 -9.22
N ASN A 19 6.31 6.46 -9.59
CA ASN A 19 6.15 7.73 -10.29
C ASN A 19 5.50 8.74 -9.36
N ARG A 20 6.32 9.61 -8.77
CA ARG A 20 5.87 10.61 -7.79
C ARG A 20 4.81 11.57 -8.36
N PRO A 21 4.95 12.17 -9.55
CA PRO A 21 3.90 13.03 -10.10
C PRO A 21 2.53 12.34 -10.22
N LYS A 22 2.51 11.06 -10.60
CA LYS A 22 1.26 10.26 -10.63
C LYS A 22 0.71 10.01 -9.23
N ALA A 23 1.56 9.73 -8.24
CA ALA A 23 1.13 9.56 -6.84
C ALA A 23 0.51 10.84 -6.29
N GLU A 24 1.14 11.99 -6.52
CA GLU A 24 0.64 13.30 -6.08
C GLU A 24 -0.68 13.66 -6.77
N ALA A 25 -0.81 13.41 -8.08
CA ALA A 25 -2.06 13.62 -8.79
C ALA A 25 -3.19 12.73 -8.24
N PHE A 26 -2.89 11.46 -7.93
CA PHE A 26 -3.84 10.53 -7.32
C PHE A 26 -4.23 10.97 -5.91
N ALA A 27 -3.26 11.38 -5.09
CA ALA A 27 -3.48 11.88 -3.74
C ALA A 27 -4.37 13.13 -3.74
N ARG A 28 -4.09 14.11 -4.60
CA ARG A 28 -4.94 15.30 -4.78
C ARG A 28 -6.36 14.94 -5.18
N LYS A 29 -6.53 14.08 -6.18
CA LYS A 29 -7.85 13.63 -6.67
C LYS A 29 -8.69 12.99 -5.56
N HIS A 30 -8.03 12.34 -4.61
CA HIS A 30 -8.69 11.49 -3.61
C HIS A 30 -8.52 11.98 -2.17
N HIS A 31 -7.99 13.19 -1.98
CA HIS A 31 -7.76 13.81 -0.67
C HIS A 31 -6.93 12.94 0.29
N ILE A 32 -5.92 12.24 -0.25
CA ILE A 32 -4.98 11.46 0.55
C ILE A 32 -3.93 12.41 1.12
N PRO A 33 -3.78 12.49 2.46
CA PRO A 33 -3.00 13.57 3.08
C PRO A 33 -1.49 13.42 2.94
N LYS A 34 -0.98 12.19 2.75
CA LYS A 34 0.46 11.93 2.63
C LYS A 34 0.83 11.21 1.33
N VAL A 35 1.91 11.67 0.71
CA VAL A 35 2.60 11.00 -0.41
C VAL A 35 4.02 10.73 0.04
N TYR A 36 4.45 9.47 -0.01
CA TYR A 36 5.80 9.04 0.36
C TYR A 36 6.68 8.88 -0.88
N ASP A 37 7.99 9.04 -0.69
CA ASP A 37 8.97 9.02 -1.77
C ASP A 37 9.25 7.60 -2.24
N ASN A 38 9.15 6.64 -1.32
CA ASN A 38 9.31 5.22 -1.60
C ASN A 38 8.44 4.36 -0.65
N TYR A 39 8.36 3.07 -0.96
CA TYR A 39 7.56 2.12 -0.19
C TYR A 39 8.13 1.87 1.21
N ASP A 40 9.45 1.87 1.38
CA ASP A 40 10.08 1.60 2.69
C ASP A 40 9.76 2.72 3.69
N GLU A 41 9.73 3.98 3.28
CA GLU A 41 9.27 5.12 4.11
C GLU A 41 7.81 4.97 4.54
N LEU A 42 6.93 4.56 3.61
CA LEU A 42 5.53 4.27 3.93
C LEU A 42 5.42 3.14 4.96
N LEU A 43 6.22 2.08 4.81
CA LEU A 43 6.25 0.97 5.77
C LEU A 43 6.88 1.34 7.11
N ALA A 44 7.68 2.40 7.19
CA ALA A 44 8.27 2.88 8.44
C ALA A 44 7.33 3.80 9.23
N ASP A 45 6.27 4.35 8.62
CA ASP A 45 5.35 5.27 9.29
C ASP A 45 4.54 4.54 10.39
N PRO A 46 4.68 4.92 11.68
CA PRO A 46 4.01 4.24 12.79
C PRO A 46 2.48 4.45 12.79
N ASP A 47 1.97 5.48 12.11
CA ASP A 47 0.54 5.75 12.04
C ASP A 47 -0.20 4.82 11.05
N ILE A 48 0.55 4.12 10.19
CA ILE A 48 -0.03 3.16 9.24
C ILE A 48 -0.15 1.78 9.89
N THR A 49 -1.38 1.32 10.06
CA THR A 49 -1.71 0.01 10.65
C THR A 49 -1.92 -1.10 9.62
N MET A 50 -2.31 -0.74 8.39
CA MET A 50 -2.63 -1.68 7.32
C MET A 50 -2.12 -1.20 5.96
N ILE A 51 -1.65 -2.14 5.14
CA ILE A 51 -1.17 -1.92 3.78
C ILE A 51 -2.11 -2.60 2.78
N TYR A 52 -2.50 -1.84 1.75
CA TYR A 52 -3.07 -2.40 0.53
C TYR A 52 -1.98 -2.50 -0.53
N ASN A 53 -1.70 -3.70 -1.02
CA ASN A 53 -0.64 -3.98 -1.99
C ASN A 53 -1.22 -4.41 -3.35
N PRO A 54 -1.45 -3.45 -4.29
CA PRO A 54 -1.88 -3.72 -5.66
C PRO A 54 -0.72 -3.62 -6.67
N LEU A 55 0.51 -3.91 -6.24
CA LEU A 55 1.68 -3.81 -7.13
C LEU A 55 1.62 -4.87 -8.23
N PRO A 56 2.49 -4.83 -9.26
CA PRO A 56 2.62 -5.94 -10.19
C PRO A 56 2.91 -7.26 -9.45
N ASN A 57 2.38 -8.39 -9.94
CA ASN A 57 2.42 -9.70 -9.26
C ASN A 57 3.81 -10.09 -8.71
N GLY A 58 4.88 -9.84 -9.46
CA GLY A 58 6.26 -10.17 -9.03
C GLY A 58 6.80 -9.32 -7.88
N LEU A 59 6.05 -8.32 -7.44
CA LEU A 59 6.36 -7.46 -6.30
C LEU A 59 5.47 -7.76 -5.09
N HIS A 60 4.43 -8.60 -5.24
CA HIS A 60 3.52 -8.92 -4.15
C HIS A 60 4.24 -9.55 -2.96
N TYR A 61 4.97 -10.66 -3.18
CA TYR A 61 5.68 -11.36 -2.10
C TYR A 61 6.63 -10.43 -1.35
N GLN A 62 7.53 -9.74 -2.07
CA GLN A 62 8.52 -8.86 -1.46
C GLN A 62 7.88 -7.80 -0.55
N TRP A 63 6.88 -7.07 -1.06
CA TRP A 63 6.31 -5.94 -0.33
C TRP A 63 5.30 -6.35 0.73
N THR A 64 4.56 -7.43 0.50
CA THR A 64 3.70 -8.03 1.53
C THR A 64 4.54 -8.54 2.69
N MET A 65 5.64 -9.27 2.44
CA MET A 65 6.51 -9.75 3.52
C MET A 65 7.22 -8.62 4.27
N LYS A 66 7.67 -7.57 3.58
CA LYS A 66 8.22 -6.39 4.25
C LYS A 66 7.17 -5.72 5.15
N ALA A 67 5.95 -5.51 4.65
CA ALA A 67 4.88 -4.91 5.45
C ALA A 67 4.51 -5.73 6.69
N LEU A 68 4.39 -7.05 6.54
CA LEU A 68 4.15 -7.97 7.65
C LEU A 68 5.28 -7.93 8.68
N ARG A 69 6.55 -7.91 8.23
CA ARG A 69 7.73 -7.79 9.11
C ARG A 69 7.78 -6.45 9.85
N SER A 70 7.25 -5.39 9.26
CA SER A 70 7.05 -4.08 9.91
C SER A 70 5.84 -4.04 10.86
N GLY A 71 5.19 -5.18 11.12
CA GLY A 71 4.07 -5.29 12.05
C GLY A 71 2.74 -4.77 11.50
N LYS A 72 2.62 -4.58 10.17
CA LYS A 72 1.41 -4.06 9.55
C LYS A 72 0.52 -5.18 9.03
N HIS A 73 -0.80 -5.01 9.13
CA HIS A 73 -1.75 -5.88 8.44
C HIS A 73 -1.64 -5.68 6.93
N VAL A 74 -1.85 -6.72 6.12
CA VAL A 74 -1.73 -6.62 4.66
C VAL A 74 -2.94 -7.19 3.94
N LEU A 75 -3.52 -6.39 3.06
CA LEU A 75 -4.42 -6.82 1.99
C LEU A 75 -3.63 -6.84 0.68
N CYS A 76 -3.23 -8.03 0.23
CA CYS A 76 -2.53 -8.23 -1.04
C CYS A 76 -3.53 -8.50 -2.16
N GLU A 77 -3.35 -7.87 -3.32
CA GLU A 77 -4.15 -8.20 -4.50
C GLU A 77 -3.82 -9.58 -5.05
N LYS A 78 -4.77 -10.12 -5.82
CA LYS A 78 -4.59 -11.37 -6.56
C LYS A 78 -3.71 -11.16 -7.81
N PRO A 79 -2.95 -12.18 -8.23
CA PRO A 79 -2.60 -13.40 -7.50
C PRO A 79 -1.66 -13.09 -6.33
N LEU A 80 -1.70 -13.87 -5.24
CA LEU A 80 -0.92 -13.59 -4.02
C LEU A 80 0.61 -13.48 -4.29
N SER A 81 1.11 -14.28 -5.21
CA SER A 81 2.52 -14.31 -5.61
C SER A 81 2.66 -14.89 -7.04
N ASN A 82 3.89 -14.95 -7.56
CA ASN A 82 4.16 -15.48 -8.90
C ASN A 82 4.28 -17.01 -8.95
N ASN A 83 4.42 -17.69 -7.80
CA ASN A 83 4.58 -19.13 -7.71
C ASN A 83 4.17 -19.67 -6.33
N ALA A 84 3.95 -20.98 -6.22
CA ALA A 84 3.51 -21.61 -4.98
C ALA A 84 4.51 -21.51 -3.82
N ASN A 85 5.81 -21.36 -4.08
CA ASN A 85 6.82 -21.24 -3.03
C ASN A 85 6.80 -19.86 -2.35
N GLU A 86 6.31 -18.84 -3.05
CA GLU A 86 6.16 -17.46 -2.56
C GLU A 86 4.76 -17.17 -2.01
N ALA A 87 3.80 -18.10 -2.18
CA ALA A 87 2.40 -17.92 -1.77
C ALA A 87 2.21 -18.19 -0.26
#